data_AF-A0A813JB07-F1
#
_entry.id   AF-A0A813JB07-F1
#
_cell.length_a   1.000
_cell.length_b   1.000
_cell.length_c   1.000
_cell.angle_alpha   90.00
_cell.angle_beta   90.00
_cell.angle_gamma   90.00
#
_symmetry.space_group_name_H-M   'P 1'
#
loop_
_entity.id
_entity.type
_entity.pdbx_description
1 polymer ?
#
loop_
_entity_poly.entity_id
_entity_poly.type
_entity_poly.pdbx_seq_one_letter_code
_entity_poly.pdbx_strand_id
1 'polypeptide(L)'
;LLLSPYVVEALRVACCCIIALLFVLDVGLLLRTPEMLRFAFQPEATLVAQICSAICGSLGFIIWFLMVLGVNLAILVLYSVLWSPAMLRGLGVVLLLAVVASAMLACARRFGGPGRLSLPKSVTYRKPSEWEGVAEVPVDDPLFEQAVAEFEEACATWGDMYPFRLSVSGVYRLENPRLQEAFESSQASMIARQPCIRRLFHGTGFDASKAICSDGFRLPPAAGMFGRGVYFADTPLKSWQYTSRK
;
A
#
# COMPACT_ATOMS: atom_id res chain seq x y z
N LEU A 1 13.77 19.21 -6.58
CA LEU A 1 14.42 18.23 -5.69
C LEU A 1 13.33 17.30 -5.14
N LEU A 2 13.14 16.14 -5.79
CA LEU A 2 12.16 15.15 -5.33
C LEU A 2 12.80 14.30 -4.24
N LEU A 3 12.22 14.30 -3.05
CA LEU A 3 12.68 13.45 -1.94
C LEU A 3 12.34 11.99 -2.27
N SER A 4 13.29 11.10 -1.99
CA SER A 4 13.10 9.66 -2.12
C SER A 4 11.87 9.20 -1.32
N PRO A 5 11.11 8.19 -1.80
CA PRO A 5 9.95 7.65 -1.08
C PRO A 5 10.29 7.21 0.35
N TYR A 6 11.54 6.78 0.61
CA TYR A 6 12.02 6.48 1.96
C TYR A 6 12.13 7.72 2.85
N VAL A 7 12.50 8.87 2.27
CA VAL A 7 12.58 10.15 3.01
C VAL A 7 11.18 10.70 3.28
N VAL A 8 10.24 10.52 2.36
CA VAL A 8 8.83 10.88 2.58
C VAL A 8 8.22 10.05 3.71
N GLU A 9 8.51 8.75 3.76
CA GLU A 9 8.02 7.88 4.83
C GLU A 9 8.72 8.19 6.18
N ALA A 10 10.02 8.47 6.16
CA ALA A 10 10.75 8.91 7.36
C ALA A 10 10.22 10.24 7.91
N LEU A 11 9.88 11.20 7.05
CA LEU A 11 9.27 12.48 7.43
C LEU A 11 7.86 12.29 8.01
N ARG A 12 7.07 11.35 7.46
CA ARG A 12 5.76 11.00 8.04
C ARG A 12 5.89 10.41 9.43
N VAL A 13 6.81 9.47 9.63
CA VAL A 13 7.10 8.90 10.95
C VAL A 13 7.59 9.99 11.91
N ALA A 14 8.50 10.85 11.49
CA ALA A 14 8.99 11.96 12.31
C ALA A 14 7.88 12.94 12.70
N CYS A 15 7.00 13.33 11.77
CA CYS A 15 5.83 14.17 12.06
C CYS A 15 4.88 13.49 13.05
N CYS A 16 4.58 12.20 12.89
CA CYS A 16 3.75 11.46 13.85
C CYS A 16 4.39 11.40 15.24
N CYS A 17 5.70 11.21 15.32
CA CYS A 17 6.43 11.24 16.59
C CYS A 17 6.40 12.63 17.23
N ILE A 18 6.57 13.71 16.46
CA ILE A 18 6.50 15.09 16.96
C ILE A 18 5.10 15.42 17.45
N ILE A 19 4.05 15.07 16.71
CA ILE A 19 2.66 15.29 17.13
C ILE A 19 2.34 14.52 18.41
N ALA A 20 2.77 13.26 18.51
CA ALA A 20 2.62 12.48 19.74
C ALA A 20 3.38 13.10 20.92
N LEU A 21 4.59 13.61 20.68
CA LEU A 21 5.40 14.28 21.71
C LEU A 21 4.77 15.60 22.17
N LEU A 22 4.25 16.40 21.23
CA LEU A 22 3.53 17.63 21.51
C LEU A 22 2.25 17.35 22.30
N PHE A 23 1.52 16.29 21.96
CA PHE A 23 0.33 15.88 22.70
C PHE A 23 0.67 15.45 24.14
N VAL A 24 1.77 14.72 24.34
CA VAL A 24 2.26 14.34 25.68
C VAL A 24 2.71 15.57 26.48
N LEU A 25 3.36 16.55 25.82
CA LEU A 25 3.79 17.79 26.46
C LEU A 25 2.61 18.71 26.82
N ASP A 26 1.61 18.83 25.94
CA ASP A 26 0.40 19.61 26.20
C ASP A 26 -0.43 18.96 27.31
N VAL A 27 -0.59 17.63 27.30
CA VAL A 27 -1.25 16.91 28.38
C VAL A 27 -0.48 17.06 29.70
N GLY A 28 0.86 17.05 29.67
CA GLY A 28 1.69 17.32 30.85
C GLY A 28 1.54 18.75 31.40
N LEU A 29 1.30 19.73 30.55
CA LEU A 29 1.02 21.13 30.93
C LEU A 29 -0.43 21.31 31.42
N LEU A 30 -1.39 20.63 30.80
CA LEU A 30 -2.82 20.68 31.12
C LEU A 30 -3.19 19.91 32.40
N LEU A 31 -2.40 18.91 32.79
CA LEU A 31 -2.60 18.14 34.03
C LEU A 31 -2.19 18.90 35.32
N ARG A 32 -1.85 20.19 35.23
CA ARG A 32 -1.57 21.03 36.40
C ARG A 32 -2.81 21.38 37.22
N THR A 33 -4.02 21.17 36.72
CA THR A 33 -5.26 21.42 37.46
C THR A 33 -6.03 20.13 37.76
N PRO A 34 -6.49 19.90 39.01
CA PRO A 34 -7.18 18.67 39.41
C PRO A 34 -8.48 18.37 38.66
N GLU A 35 -9.09 19.40 38.05
CA GLU A 35 -10.41 19.29 37.40
C GLU A 35 -10.34 18.57 36.04
N MET A 36 -9.19 18.58 35.36
CA MET A 36 -9.03 17.99 34.02
C MET A 36 -8.70 16.48 34.02
N LEU A 37 -8.22 15.94 35.14
CA LEU A 37 -7.99 14.49 35.32
C LEU A 37 -9.29 13.67 35.17
N ARG A 38 -10.46 14.29 35.40
CA ARG A 38 -11.76 13.65 35.20
C ARG A 38 -12.14 13.49 33.73
N PHE A 39 -11.52 14.24 32.82
CA PHE A 39 -11.84 14.22 31.39
C PHE A 39 -11.06 13.11 30.66
N ALA A 40 -9.83 12.81 31.07
CA ALA A 40 -8.96 11.81 30.43
C ALA A 40 -9.42 10.35 30.61
N PHE A 41 -10.34 10.07 31.54
CA PHE A 41 -10.89 8.74 31.83
C PHE A 41 -12.32 8.54 31.30
N GLN A 42 -12.82 9.42 30.44
CA GLN A 42 -14.12 9.24 29.79
C GLN A 42 -14.04 8.12 28.72
N PRO A 43 -15.02 7.19 28.68
CA PRO A 43 -15.03 6.06 27.75
C PRO A 43 -15.03 6.47 26.26
N GLU A 44 -15.43 7.71 25.97
CA GLU A 44 -15.47 8.30 24.63
C GLU A 44 -14.07 8.45 23.99
N ALA A 45 -13.03 8.72 24.78
CA ALA A 45 -11.65 8.84 24.27
C ALA A 45 -11.11 7.50 23.74
N THR A 46 -11.51 6.40 24.38
CA THR A 46 -11.19 5.02 23.96
C THR A 46 -11.84 4.67 22.62
N LEU A 47 -13.06 5.15 22.40
CA LEU A 47 -13.83 4.91 21.17
C LEU A 47 -13.19 5.62 19.96
N VAL A 48 -12.77 6.89 20.13
CA VAL A 48 -12.06 7.65 19.09
C VAL A 48 -10.75 6.95 18.71
N ALA A 49 -10.00 6.43 19.68
CA ALA A 49 -8.75 5.71 19.43
C ALA A 49 -8.96 4.38 18.69
N GLN A 50 -10.03 3.65 18.99
CA GLN A 50 -10.40 2.42 18.28
C GLN A 50 -10.83 2.70 16.82
N ILE A 51 -11.56 3.79 16.58
CA ILE A 51 -11.95 4.23 15.24
C ILE A 51 -10.71 4.64 14.43
N CYS A 52 -9.78 5.41 15.01
CA CYS A 52 -8.52 5.77 14.36
C CYS A 52 -7.65 4.55 14.03
N SER A 53 -7.61 3.54 14.90
CA SER A 53 -6.88 2.29 14.63
C SER A 53 -7.50 1.47 13.49
N ALA A 54 -8.82 1.51 13.32
CA ALA A 54 -9.51 0.80 12.24
C ALA A 54 -9.30 1.48 10.87
N ILE A 55 -9.19 2.82 10.85
CA ILE A 55 -9.04 3.61 9.63
C ILE A 55 -7.58 3.68 9.15
N CYS A 56 -6.61 3.75 10.06
CA CYS A 56 -5.20 4.02 9.70
C CYS A 56 -4.33 2.76 9.52
N GLY A 57 -4.90 1.55 9.56
CA GLY A 57 -4.16 0.30 9.34
C GLY A 57 -2.96 0.12 10.29
N SER A 58 -1.81 -0.32 9.77
CA SER A 58 -0.58 -0.54 10.56
C SER A 58 -0.04 0.74 11.21
N LEU A 59 -0.23 1.90 10.58
CA LEU A 59 0.14 3.20 11.15
C LEU A 59 -0.75 3.58 12.33
N GLY A 60 -2.04 3.26 12.27
CA GLY A 60 -3.00 3.49 13.36
C GLY A 60 -2.60 2.75 14.64
N PHE A 61 -2.11 1.52 14.50
CA PHE A 61 -1.60 0.74 15.63
C PHE A 61 -0.35 1.36 16.26
N ILE A 62 0.58 1.88 15.44
CA ILE A 62 1.81 2.54 15.93
C ILE A 62 1.44 3.81 16.70
N ILE A 63 0.52 4.63 16.18
CA ILE A 63 0.07 5.86 16.85
C ILE A 63 -0.63 5.52 18.16
N TRP A 64 -1.53 4.53 18.18
CA TRP A 64 -2.19 4.05 19.40
C TRP A 64 -1.17 3.57 20.43
N PHE A 65 -0.19 2.76 20.01
CA PHE A 65 0.86 2.24 20.88
C PHE A 65 1.70 3.37 21.51
N LEU A 66 2.09 4.37 20.72
CA LEU A 66 2.85 5.53 21.20
C LEU A 66 2.03 6.39 22.18
N MET A 67 0.72 6.56 21.94
CA MET A 67 -0.16 7.27 22.87
C MET A 67 -0.30 6.52 24.19
N VAL A 68 -0.53 5.20 24.16
CA VAL A 68 -0.62 4.38 25.38
C VAL A 68 0.70 4.42 26.14
N LEU A 69 1.84 4.29 25.45
CA LEU A 69 3.16 4.38 26.08
C LEU A 69 3.41 5.76 26.71
N GLY A 70 3.05 6.84 26.02
CA GLY A 70 3.16 8.21 26.52
C GLY A 70 2.34 8.46 27.78
N VAL A 71 1.07 8.00 27.81
CA VAL A 71 0.20 8.13 28.99
C VAL A 71 0.76 7.32 30.17
N ASN A 72 1.24 6.09 29.95
CA ASN A 72 1.82 5.28 31.02
C ASN A 72 3.11 5.92 31.59
N LEU A 73 3.96 6.49 30.74
CA LEU A 73 5.15 7.22 31.18
C LEU A 73 4.79 8.47 31.98
N ALA A 74 3.78 9.22 31.55
CA ALA A 74 3.31 10.41 32.27
C ALA A 74 2.75 10.05 33.66
N ILE A 75 1.98 8.97 33.77
CA ILE A 75 1.48 8.45 35.05
C ILE A 75 2.65 8.05 35.96
N LEU A 76 3.65 7.34 35.44
CA LEU A 76 4.85 6.96 36.20
C LEU A 76 5.63 8.18 36.73
N VAL A 77 5.80 9.22 35.90
CA VAL A 77 6.42 10.47 36.33
C VAL A 77 5.59 11.15 37.43
N LEU A 78 4.27 11.23 37.27
CA LEU A 78 3.37 11.81 38.28
C LEU A 78 3.43 11.05 39.61
N TYR A 79 3.43 9.71 39.56
CA TYR A 79 3.58 8.85 40.73
C TYR A 79 4.96 9.02 41.42
N SER A 80 6.02 9.27 40.64
CA SER A 80 7.36 9.51 41.18
C SER A 80 7.52 10.86 41.89
N VAL A 81 6.68 11.84 41.53
CA VAL A 81 6.68 13.18 42.14
C VAL A 81 5.79 13.24 43.40
N LEU A 82 4.71 12.46 43.43
CA LEU A 82 3.68 12.57 44.48
C LEU A 82 3.87 11.64 45.70
N TRP A 83 4.81 10.69 45.70
CA TRP A 83 4.96 9.72 46.79
C TRP A 83 6.41 9.50 47.27
N SER A 84 6.58 9.16 48.55
CA SER A 84 7.86 9.19 49.27
C SER A 84 8.96 8.28 48.67
N PRO A 85 10.26 8.61 48.85
CA PRO A 85 11.26 8.41 47.81
C PRO A 85 11.92 7.03 47.72
N ALA A 86 11.63 6.03 48.56
CA ALA A 86 12.48 4.82 48.60
C ALA A 86 11.83 3.56 48.00
N MET A 87 10.61 3.21 48.41
CA MET A 87 10.00 1.93 48.00
C MET A 87 9.29 1.97 46.63
N LEU A 88 8.67 3.10 46.27
CA LEU A 88 7.83 3.17 45.06
C LEU A 88 8.64 3.35 43.77
N ARG A 89 9.89 3.85 43.86
CA ARG A 89 10.79 3.94 42.70
C ARG A 89 11.17 2.55 42.17
N GLY A 90 11.36 1.56 43.05
CA GLY A 90 11.61 0.18 42.64
C GLY A 90 10.42 -0.44 41.94
N LEU A 91 9.22 -0.30 42.52
CA LEU A 91 8.00 -0.91 41.98
C LEU A 91 7.60 -0.29 40.62
N GLY A 92 7.71 1.03 40.48
CA GLY A 92 7.40 1.73 39.23
C GLY A 92 8.31 1.33 38.07
N VAL A 93 9.62 1.17 38.32
CA VAL A 93 10.56 0.68 37.31
C VAL A 93 10.25 -0.76 36.89
N VAL A 94 9.92 -1.64 37.85
CA VAL A 94 9.54 -3.03 37.55
C VAL A 94 8.28 -3.10 36.70
N LEU A 95 7.26 -2.29 37.00
CA LEU A 95 6.02 -2.22 36.21
C LEU A 95 6.27 -1.69 34.79
N LEU A 96 7.11 -0.65 34.63
CA LEU A 96 7.48 -0.14 33.32
C LEU A 96 8.19 -1.21 32.48
N LEU A 97 9.16 -1.91 33.07
CA LEU A 97 9.89 -2.99 32.39
C LEU A 97 8.95 -4.14 32.00
N ALA A 98 7.98 -4.48 32.84
CA ALA A 98 6.97 -5.50 32.53
C ALA A 98 6.05 -5.10 31.37
N VAL A 99 5.65 -3.82 31.28
CA VAL A 99 4.84 -3.29 30.18
C VAL A 99 5.66 -3.29 28.87
N VAL A 100 6.91 -2.83 28.91
CA VAL A 100 7.81 -2.83 27.76
C VAL A 100 8.08 -4.26 27.27
N ALA A 101 8.36 -5.20 28.19
CA ALA A 101 8.57 -6.60 27.85
C ALA A 101 7.32 -7.25 27.24
N SER A 102 6.13 -6.97 27.77
CA SER A 102 4.86 -7.47 27.23
C SER A 102 4.58 -6.92 25.84
N ALA A 103 4.86 -5.64 25.60
CA ALA A 103 4.75 -5.01 24.28
C ALA A 103 5.75 -5.61 23.28
N MET A 104 7.00 -5.81 23.69
CA MET A 104 8.01 -6.46 22.87
C MET A 104 7.63 -7.91 22.53
N LEU A 105 7.07 -8.66 23.49
CA LEU A 105 6.59 -10.02 23.26
C LEU A 105 5.37 -10.06 22.33
N ALA A 106 4.45 -9.09 22.44
CA ALA A 106 3.31 -8.96 21.53
C ALA A 106 3.77 -8.62 20.10
N CYS A 107 4.71 -7.68 19.95
CA CYS A 107 5.36 -7.39 18.67
C CYS A 107 6.10 -8.62 18.13
N ALA A 108 6.88 -9.32 18.95
CA ALA A 108 7.59 -10.52 18.55
C ALA A 108 6.63 -11.67 18.19
N ARG A 109 5.47 -11.81 18.81
CA ARG A 109 4.46 -12.81 18.40
C ARG A 109 3.78 -12.42 17.09
N ARG A 110 3.56 -11.13 16.86
CA ARG A 110 2.90 -10.62 15.65
C ARG A 110 3.84 -10.55 14.43
N PHE A 111 5.12 -10.32 14.65
CA PHE A 111 6.13 -10.12 13.60
C PHE A 111 7.24 -11.17 13.57
N GLY A 112 7.48 -11.87 14.68
CA GLY A 112 8.61 -12.78 14.89
C GLY A 112 8.21 -14.22 15.20
N GLY A 113 6.93 -14.61 15.00
CA GLY A 113 6.64 -16.03 14.82
C GLY A 113 7.50 -16.56 13.68
N PRO A 114 8.07 -17.77 13.75
CA PRO A 114 8.72 -18.43 12.62
C PRO A 114 7.68 -18.86 11.58
N GLY A 115 6.83 -17.91 11.15
CA GLY A 115 6.32 -17.92 9.80
C GLY A 115 7.57 -17.88 8.95
N ARG A 116 7.90 -19.04 8.36
CA ARG A 116 8.90 -19.12 7.31
C ARG A 116 8.68 -17.91 6.42
N LEU A 117 9.58 -16.94 6.50
CA LEU A 117 9.96 -16.16 5.34
C LEU A 117 10.46 -17.23 4.37
N SER A 118 9.52 -17.93 3.72
CA SER A 118 9.83 -18.57 2.46
C SER A 118 10.27 -17.38 1.63
N LEU A 119 11.59 -17.21 1.55
CA LEU A 119 12.21 -16.48 0.47
C LEU A 119 11.36 -16.84 -0.74
N PRO A 120 10.67 -15.85 -1.34
CA PRO A 120 9.70 -16.13 -2.38
C PRO A 120 10.41 -17.08 -3.33
N LYS A 121 9.86 -18.31 -3.48
CA LYS A 121 10.44 -19.34 -4.34
C LYS A 121 10.88 -18.60 -5.57
N SER A 122 12.19 -18.60 -5.86
CA SER A 122 12.77 -17.77 -6.91
C SER A 122 11.87 -17.95 -8.12
N VAL A 123 11.08 -16.94 -8.44
CA VAL A 123 10.14 -17.03 -9.54
C VAL A 123 11.05 -17.09 -10.73
N THR A 124 11.18 -18.29 -11.30
CA THR A 124 11.95 -18.48 -12.52
C THR A 124 11.20 -17.67 -13.56
N TYR A 125 11.72 -16.47 -13.82
CA TYR A 125 11.15 -15.54 -14.75
C TYR A 125 11.27 -16.18 -16.14
N ARG A 126 10.18 -16.80 -16.59
CA ARG A 126 10.08 -17.28 -17.97
C ARG A 126 9.94 -16.08 -18.88
N LYS A 127 10.63 -16.08 -20.01
CA LYS A 127 10.43 -15.00 -20.98
C LYS A 127 9.01 -15.06 -21.53
N PRO A 128 8.32 -13.92 -21.77
CA PRO A 128 6.98 -13.95 -22.37
C PRO A 128 6.93 -14.67 -23.73
N SER A 129 8.03 -14.70 -24.48
CA SER A 129 8.17 -15.46 -25.73
C SER A 129 8.10 -16.99 -25.57
N GLU A 130 8.14 -17.51 -24.34
CA GLU A 130 7.90 -18.93 -24.06
C GLU A 130 6.41 -19.25 -23.85
N TRP A 131 5.52 -18.25 -23.88
CA TRP A 131 4.09 -18.45 -23.72
C TRP A 131 3.46 -18.82 -25.05
N GLU A 132 2.43 -19.67 -25.00
CA GLU A 132 1.69 -20.08 -26.20
C GLU A 132 1.08 -18.87 -26.91
N GLY A 133 1.33 -18.75 -28.22
CA GLY A 133 0.82 -17.64 -29.03
C GLY A 133 1.51 -16.29 -28.76
N VAL A 134 2.59 -16.23 -27.98
CA VAL A 134 3.31 -14.97 -27.73
C VAL A 134 4.68 -15.00 -28.40
N ALA A 135 4.94 -14.04 -29.28
CA ALA A 135 6.22 -13.88 -29.95
C ALA A 135 6.84 -12.53 -29.58
N GLU A 136 8.14 -12.52 -29.31
CA GLU A 136 8.90 -11.26 -29.16
C GLU A 136 9.01 -10.57 -30.53
N VAL A 137 8.71 -9.28 -30.56
CA VAL A 137 8.80 -8.47 -31.78
C VAL A 137 10.24 -7.95 -31.91
N PRO A 138 10.94 -8.23 -33.02
CA PRO A 138 12.30 -7.71 -33.24
C PRO A 138 12.35 -6.18 -33.19
N VAL A 139 13.46 -5.63 -32.69
CA VAL A 139 13.63 -4.17 -32.54
C VAL A 139 13.63 -3.43 -33.89
N ASP A 140 14.03 -4.11 -34.95
CA ASP A 140 14.03 -3.64 -36.33
C ASP A 140 12.69 -3.83 -37.06
N ASP A 141 11.69 -4.45 -36.42
CA ASP A 141 10.35 -4.61 -36.97
C ASP A 141 9.56 -3.29 -36.88
N PRO A 142 8.90 -2.82 -37.95
CA PRO A 142 8.05 -1.62 -37.92
C PRO A 142 6.97 -1.64 -36.84
N LEU A 143 6.48 -2.82 -36.45
CA LEU A 143 5.52 -2.98 -35.37
C LEU A 143 6.11 -2.59 -34.01
N PHE A 144 7.41 -2.85 -33.79
CA PHE A 144 8.10 -2.44 -32.58
C PHE A 144 8.16 -0.91 -32.50
N GLU A 145 8.60 -0.25 -33.58
CA GLU A 145 8.68 1.20 -33.67
C GLU A 145 7.30 1.84 -33.43
N GLN A 146 6.26 1.33 -34.08
CA GLN A 146 4.89 1.81 -33.88
C GLN A 146 4.42 1.68 -32.43
N ALA A 147 4.65 0.53 -31.80
CA ALA A 147 4.23 0.29 -30.42
C ALA A 147 4.98 1.20 -29.43
N VAL A 148 6.27 1.44 -29.66
CA VAL A 148 7.08 2.37 -28.84
C VAL A 148 6.58 3.80 -29.02
N ALA A 149 6.35 4.25 -30.25
CA ALA A 149 5.84 5.60 -30.52
C ALA A 149 4.48 5.85 -29.84
N GLU A 150 3.53 4.92 -29.97
CA GLU A 150 2.23 5.00 -29.29
C GLU A 150 2.37 5.05 -27.76
N PHE A 151 3.28 4.23 -27.20
CA PHE A 151 3.54 4.20 -25.77
C PHE A 151 4.14 5.53 -25.28
N GLU A 152 5.12 6.08 -26.00
CA GLU A 152 5.79 7.33 -25.66
C GLU A 152 4.85 8.53 -25.79
N GLU A 153 4.03 8.60 -26.84
CA GLU A 153 3.01 9.64 -27.01
C GLU A 153 1.99 9.61 -25.86
N ALA A 154 1.52 8.40 -25.49
CA ALA A 154 0.60 8.22 -24.37
C ALA A 154 1.25 8.53 -23.00
N CYS A 155 2.57 8.37 -22.86
CA CYS A 155 3.30 8.85 -21.68
C CYS A 155 3.41 10.37 -21.67
N ALA A 156 3.82 10.97 -22.79
CA ALA A 156 4.06 12.40 -22.92
C ALA A 156 2.81 13.22 -22.60
N THR A 157 1.65 12.78 -23.09
CA THR A 157 0.35 13.42 -22.84
C THR A 157 0.01 13.56 -21.35
N TRP A 158 0.49 12.64 -20.51
CA TRP A 158 0.15 12.57 -19.09
C TRP A 158 1.37 12.74 -18.17
N GLY A 159 2.54 13.10 -18.72
CA GLY A 159 3.83 13.05 -18.02
C GLY A 159 3.89 13.91 -16.76
N ASP A 160 3.27 15.10 -16.77
CA ASP A 160 3.31 16.03 -15.64
C ASP A 160 2.52 15.56 -14.41
N MET A 161 1.64 14.58 -14.57
CA MET A 161 0.81 14.05 -13.46
C MET A 161 1.46 12.91 -12.69
N TYR A 162 2.59 12.38 -13.16
CA TYR A 162 3.27 11.25 -12.54
C TYR A 162 4.73 11.61 -12.25
N PRO A 163 5.24 11.35 -11.03
CA PRO A 163 6.61 11.74 -10.63
C PRO A 163 7.68 10.76 -11.14
N PHE A 164 7.41 10.03 -12.22
CA PHE A 164 8.28 9.00 -12.78
C PHE A 164 8.12 8.93 -14.30
N ARG A 165 9.08 8.28 -14.96
CA ARG A 165 9.07 8.02 -16.40
C ARG A 165 9.17 6.51 -16.65
N LEU A 166 8.65 6.08 -17.79
CA LEU A 166 8.73 4.71 -18.26
C LEU A 166 9.44 4.67 -19.61
N SER A 167 10.09 3.56 -19.89
CA SER A 167 10.70 3.25 -21.18
C SER A 167 10.36 1.82 -21.56
N VAL A 168 10.17 1.55 -22.85
CA VAL A 168 9.88 0.21 -23.35
C VAL A 168 11.16 -0.61 -23.38
N SER A 169 11.17 -1.78 -22.72
CA SER A 169 12.31 -2.72 -22.74
C SER A 169 12.15 -3.83 -23.78
N GLY A 170 10.93 -4.07 -24.26
CA GLY A 170 10.61 -5.13 -25.20
C GLY A 170 9.13 -5.09 -25.57
N VAL A 171 8.81 -5.55 -26.78
CA VAL A 171 7.44 -5.62 -27.31
C VAL A 171 7.16 -7.07 -27.69
N TYR A 172 5.97 -7.55 -27.35
CA TYR A 172 5.55 -8.91 -27.62
C TYR A 172 4.20 -8.88 -28.32
N ARG A 173 4.05 -9.67 -29.38
CA ARG A 173 2.80 -9.85 -30.12
C ARG A 173 2.09 -11.09 -29.61
N LEU A 174 0.79 -10.96 -29.34
CA LEU A 174 -0.09 -12.07 -29.00
C LEU A 174 -0.92 -12.48 -30.22
N GLU A 175 -0.79 -13.73 -30.61
CA GLU A 175 -1.58 -14.40 -31.64
C GLU A 175 -2.37 -15.54 -30.99
N ASN A 176 -3.66 -15.29 -30.74
CA ASN A 176 -4.56 -16.27 -30.15
C ASN A 176 -5.88 -16.26 -30.92
N PRO A 177 -6.03 -17.13 -31.95
CA PRO A 177 -7.21 -17.14 -32.81
C PRO A 177 -8.53 -17.29 -32.05
N ARG A 178 -8.54 -18.11 -30.98
CA ARG A 178 -9.71 -18.31 -30.13
C ARG A 178 -10.15 -17.03 -29.43
N LEU A 179 -9.20 -16.24 -28.89
CA LEU A 179 -9.51 -14.97 -28.25
C LEU A 179 -9.92 -13.90 -29.27
N GLN A 180 -9.28 -13.92 -30.46
CA GLN A 180 -9.61 -13.02 -31.56
C GLN A 180 -11.05 -13.26 -32.06
N GLU A 181 -11.43 -14.50 -32.33
CA GLU A 181 -12.79 -14.88 -32.73
C GLU A 181 -13.83 -14.51 -31.66
N ALA A 182 -13.52 -14.72 -30.38
CA ALA A 182 -14.41 -14.34 -29.29
C ALA A 182 -14.61 -12.81 -29.20
N PHE A 183 -13.55 -12.03 -29.45
CA PHE A 183 -13.61 -10.58 -29.51
C PHE A 183 -14.46 -10.11 -30.70
N GLU A 184 -14.22 -10.65 -31.90
CA GLU A 184 -14.97 -10.32 -33.12
C GLU A 184 -16.44 -10.70 -33.02
N SER A 185 -16.75 -11.87 -32.44
CA SER A 185 -18.12 -12.30 -32.16
C SER A 185 -18.82 -11.35 -31.19
N SER A 186 -18.13 -10.93 -30.13
CA SER A 186 -18.65 -9.96 -29.16
C SER A 186 -18.89 -8.61 -29.83
N GLN A 187 -17.96 -8.14 -30.67
CA GLN A 187 -18.09 -6.91 -31.44
C GLN A 187 -19.30 -6.96 -32.38
N ALA A 188 -19.49 -8.06 -33.12
CA ALA A 188 -20.61 -8.25 -34.04
C ALA A 188 -21.97 -8.29 -33.31
N SER A 189 -21.99 -8.72 -32.04
CA SER A 189 -23.20 -8.77 -31.21
C SER A 189 -23.63 -7.41 -30.65
N MET A 190 -22.77 -6.38 -30.71
CA MET A 190 -23.07 -5.08 -30.14
C MET A 190 -24.15 -4.36 -30.96
N ILE A 191 -25.22 -3.90 -30.29
CA ILE A 191 -26.37 -3.20 -30.89
C ILE A 191 -25.96 -1.83 -31.48
N ALA A 192 -24.84 -1.26 -31.03
CA ALA A 192 -24.36 0.02 -31.51
C ALA A 192 -24.06 -0.02 -33.02
N ARG A 193 -24.58 0.97 -33.76
CA ARG A 193 -24.34 1.11 -35.21
C ARG A 193 -22.84 1.16 -35.56
N GLN A 194 -22.01 1.62 -34.63
CA GLN A 194 -20.56 1.62 -34.72
C GLN A 194 -19.97 1.28 -33.34
N PRO A 195 -19.24 0.16 -33.18
CA PRO A 195 -18.58 -0.17 -31.92
C PRO A 195 -17.46 0.84 -31.62
N CYS A 196 -17.44 1.38 -30.40
CA CYS A 196 -16.38 2.28 -29.94
C CYS A 196 -15.15 1.48 -29.53
N ILE A 197 -14.35 1.09 -30.52
CA ILE A 197 -13.11 0.32 -30.30
C ILE A 197 -11.98 1.30 -30.02
N ARG A 198 -11.28 1.07 -28.90
CA ARG A 198 -10.16 1.90 -28.45
C ARG A 198 -8.99 1.01 -28.07
N ARG A 199 -7.78 1.46 -28.41
CA ARG A 199 -6.53 0.87 -27.89
C ARG A 199 -6.25 1.52 -26.54
N LEU A 200 -6.13 0.69 -25.50
CA LEU A 200 -5.97 1.14 -24.11
C LEU A 200 -4.94 0.27 -23.40
N PHE A 201 -4.38 0.79 -22.31
CA PHE A 201 -3.38 0.10 -21.51
C PHE A 201 -4.02 -0.63 -20.32
N HIS A 202 -3.56 -1.85 -20.05
CA HIS A 202 -3.91 -2.61 -18.85
C HIS A 202 -2.64 -3.04 -18.13
N GLY A 203 -2.53 -2.73 -16.84
CA GLY A 203 -1.40 -3.15 -16.01
C GLY A 203 -1.83 -4.23 -15.03
N THR A 204 -1.06 -5.32 -14.97
CA THR A 204 -1.34 -6.47 -14.12
C THR A 204 -0.04 -7.22 -13.78
N GLY A 205 -0.11 -8.15 -12.83
CA GLY A 205 1.02 -8.98 -12.43
C GLY A 205 1.43 -9.99 -13.52
N PHE A 206 2.65 -10.49 -13.44
CA PHE A 206 3.21 -11.43 -14.44
C PHE A 206 2.33 -12.67 -14.68
N ASP A 207 1.94 -13.38 -13.62
CA ASP A 207 1.12 -14.59 -13.74
C ASP A 207 -0.28 -14.29 -14.30
N ALA A 208 -0.86 -13.15 -13.92
CA ALA A 208 -2.14 -12.71 -14.45
C ALA A 208 -2.04 -12.31 -15.92
N SER A 209 -0.94 -11.65 -16.34
CA SER A 209 -0.69 -11.32 -17.75
C SER A 209 -0.58 -12.59 -18.61
N LYS A 210 0.13 -13.62 -18.11
CA LYS A 210 0.22 -14.92 -18.76
C LYS A 210 -1.15 -15.59 -18.91
N ALA A 211 -1.96 -15.58 -17.84
CA ALA A 211 -3.31 -16.11 -17.88
C ALA A 211 -4.23 -15.34 -18.83
N ILE A 212 -4.08 -14.02 -18.93
CA ILE A 212 -4.84 -13.20 -19.89
C ILE A 212 -4.45 -13.55 -21.33
N CYS A 213 -3.17 -13.77 -21.61
CA CYS A 213 -2.71 -14.19 -22.94
C CYS A 213 -3.30 -15.54 -23.37
N SER A 214 -3.47 -16.50 -22.45
CA SER A 214 -4.05 -17.82 -22.78
C SER A 214 -5.57 -17.82 -22.78
N ASP A 215 -6.17 -17.21 -21.75
CA ASP A 215 -7.58 -17.41 -21.39
C ASP A 215 -8.45 -16.19 -21.65
N GLY A 216 -7.86 -15.03 -21.92
CA GLY A 216 -8.53 -13.74 -22.00
C GLY A 216 -8.78 -13.10 -20.63
N PHE A 217 -9.44 -11.95 -20.63
CA PHE A 217 -9.78 -11.23 -19.41
C PHE A 217 -10.87 -11.92 -18.59
N ARG A 218 -10.73 -11.90 -17.26
CA ARG A 218 -11.75 -12.39 -16.32
C ARG A 218 -12.14 -11.29 -15.34
N LEU A 219 -13.39 -11.33 -14.87
CA LEU A 219 -13.84 -10.40 -13.85
C LEU A 219 -13.10 -10.65 -12.52
N PRO A 220 -12.64 -9.59 -11.83
CA PRO A 220 -12.01 -9.74 -10.53
C PRO A 220 -13.02 -10.22 -9.49
N PRO A 221 -12.57 -10.90 -8.42
CA PRO A 221 -13.45 -11.38 -7.35
C PRO A 221 -14.07 -10.22 -6.54
N ALA A 222 -13.37 -9.08 -6.46
CA ALA A 222 -13.80 -7.90 -5.72
C ALA A 222 -14.09 -6.72 -6.67
N ALA A 223 -14.99 -5.83 -6.24
CA ALA A 223 -15.30 -4.60 -6.95
C ALA A 223 -14.24 -3.51 -6.69
N GLY A 224 -13.94 -2.72 -7.73
CA GLY A 224 -13.19 -1.48 -7.62
C GLY A 224 -14.11 -0.27 -7.41
N MET A 225 -13.55 0.93 -7.55
CA MET A 225 -14.29 2.20 -7.36
C MET A 225 -15.51 2.35 -8.28
N PHE A 226 -15.50 1.70 -9.45
CA PHE A 226 -16.57 1.76 -10.44
C PHE A 226 -17.28 0.41 -10.63
N GLY A 227 -17.27 -0.44 -9.59
CA GLY A 227 -17.89 -1.76 -9.62
C GLY A 227 -16.95 -2.90 -10.00
N ARG A 228 -17.52 -4.06 -10.29
CA ARG A 228 -16.75 -5.27 -10.62
C ARG A 228 -16.49 -5.30 -12.13
N GLY A 229 -15.27 -4.93 -12.53
CA GLY A 229 -14.88 -4.83 -13.93
C GLY A 229 -13.37 -4.92 -14.15
N VAL A 230 -12.99 -5.06 -15.42
CA VAL A 230 -11.60 -4.97 -15.88
C VAL A 230 -11.34 -3.53 -16.28
N TYR A 231 -10.30 -2.94 -15.71
CA TYR A 231 -9.98 -1.52 -15.90
C TYR A 231 -8.89 -1.33 -16.95
N PHE A 232 -9.08 -0.32 -17.78
CA PHE A 232 -8.14 0.12 -18.79
C PHE A 232 -7.89 1.61 -18.62
N ALA A 233 -6.73 2.10 -19.07
CA ALA A 233 -6.36 3.50 -19.00
C ALA A 233 -5.82 3.99 -20.35
N ASP A 234 -5.98 5.29 -20.59
CA ASP A 234 -5.45 5.96 -21.79
C ASP A 234 -3.93 6.18 -21.73
N THR A 235 -3.32 6.00 -20.55
CA THR A 235 -1.88 6.18 -20.35
C THR A 235 -1.26 4.98 -19.63
N PRO A 236 -0.08 4.52 -20.10
CA PRO A 236 0.64 3.44 -19.42
C PRO A 236 1.13 3.84 -18.03
N LEU A 237 1.33 5.14 -17.76
CA LEU A 237 1.75 5.64 -16.44
C LEU A 237 0.76 5.26 -15.33
N LYS A 238 -0.55 5.30 -15.64
CA LYS A 238 -1.59 4.87 -14.70
C LYS A 238 -1.57 3.36 -14.52
N SER A 239 -1.53 2.62 -15.62
CA SER A 239 -1.57 1.15 -15.64
C SER A 239 -0.35 0.55 -14.94
N TRP A 240 0.82 1.16 -15.04
CA TRP A 240 2.04 0.73 -14.35
C TRP A 240 1.86 0.56 -12.83
N GLN A 241 1.05 1.40 -12.19
CA GLN A 241 0.78 1.31 -10.75
C GLN A 241 0.10 0.00 -10.30
N TYR A 242 -0.40 -0.80 -11.25
CA TYR A 242 -1.12 -2.05 -11.01
C TYR A 242 -0.29 -3.30 -11.34
N THR A 243 0.92 -3.16 -11.90
CA THR A 243 1.77 -4.31 -12.27
C THR A 243 2.38 -5.02 -11.08
N SER A 244 2.52 -4.33 -9.94
CA SER A 244 3.13 -4.85 -8.72
C SER A 244 2.11 -5.39 -7.69
N ARG A 245 0.81 -5.39 -8.00
CA ARG A 245 -0.21 -5.91 -7.09
C ARG A 245 -0.22 -7.44 -7.16
N LYS A 246 0.06 -8.08 -6.03
CA LYS A 246 -0.06 -9.53 -5.83
C LYS A 246 -1.49 -9.92 -5.52
#